data_AF-A0A821L9Y3-F1
#
_entry.id   AF-A0A821L9Y3-F1
#
_cell.length_a   1.000
_cell.length_b   1.000
_cell.length_c   1.000
_cell.angle_alpha   90.00
_cell.angle_beta   90.00
_cell.angle_gamma   90.00
#
_symmetry.space_group_name_H-M   'P 1'
#
loop_
_entity.id
_entity.type
_entity.pdbx_description
1 polymer ?
#
loop_
_entity_poly.entity_id
_entity_poly.type
_entity_poly.pdbx_seq_one_letter_code
_entity_poly.pdbx_strand_id
1 'polypeptide(L)'
;MSKASFILHGILFTSTYILNKLFHFSGQRTKELSYTLRLCHLHATNTTDGKPTITFGFEITEDPDYEYPVISHVEIKSPGERAGLQVRDVLLKVNDRKTKGLKFEKVKKAIEKGKQDGRLEILVVDKEVFDYCKRTNKKFKQPDIKIKHIFP
;
A
#
# COMPACT_ATOMS: atom_id res chain seq x y z
N MET A 1 29.25 -13.77 42.09
CA MET A 1 28.52 -13.11 40.98
C MET A 1 27.36 -14.02 40.61
N SER A 2 26.13 -13.56 40.85
CA SER A 2 24.97 -14.43 41.12
C SER A 2 24.36 -15.06 39.86
N LYS A 3 24.09 -16.38 39.92
CA LYS A 3 23.36 -17.17 38.90
C LYS A 3 22.01 -16.55 38.51
N ALA A 4 21.42 -15.72 39.38
CA ALA A 4 20.18 -14.99 39.13
C ALA A 4 20.28 -13.98 37.97
N SER A 5 21.45 -13.38 37.72
CA SER A 5 21.62 -12.37 36.66
C SER A 5 21.56 -12.97 35.25
N PHE A 6 22.00 -14.22 35.09
CA PHE A 6 21.98 -14.92 33.80
C PHE A 6 20.58 -15.39 33.41
N ILE A 7 19.77 -15.79 34.40
CA ILE A 7 18.38 -16.21 34.19
C ILE A 7 17.52 -15.01 33.77
N LEU A 8 17.72 -13.85 34.40
CA LEU A 8 16.96 -12.63 34.07
C LEU A 8 17.25 -12.12 32.64
N HIS A 9 18.52 -12.12 32.23
CA HIS A 9 18.91 -11.76 30.86
C HIS A 9 18.38 -12.76 29.82
N GLY A 10 18.41 -14.07 30.11
CA GLY A 10 17.87 -15.10 29.23
C GLY A 10 16.35 -15.02 29.05
N ILE A 11 15.61 -14.68 30.11
CA ILE A 11 14.15 -14.48 30.05
C ILE A 11 13.79 -13.23 29.25
N LEU A 12 14.53 -12.13 29.41
CA LEU A 12 14.31 -10.91 28.62
C LEU A 12 14.59 -11.13 27.12
N PHE A 13 15.65 -11.86 26.78
CA PHE A 13 16.05 -12.11 25.40
C PHE A 13 15.08 -13.07 24.67
N THR A 14 14.59 -14.09 25.37
CA THR A 14 13.57 -14.99 24.83
C THR A 14 12.22 -14.28 24.73
N SER A 15 11.85 -13.44 25.70
CA SER A 15 10.63 -12.63 25.65
C SER A 15 10.61 -11.65 24.47
N THR A 16 11.70 -10.93 24.20
CA THR A 16 11.79 -10.02 23.04
C THR A 16 11.79 -10.78 21.71
N TYR A 17 12.49 -11.92 21.62
CA TYR A 17 12.46 -12.77 20.43
C TYR A 17 11.07 -13.36 20.17
N ILE A 18 10.39 -13.85 21.22
CA ILE A 18 9.04 -14.39 21.14
C ILE A 18 8.04 -13.29 20.79
N LEU A 19 8.14 -12.09 21.39
CA LEU A 19 7.29 -10.94 21.07
C LEU A 19 7.50 -10.47 19.63
N ASN A 20 8.75 -10.36 19.16
CA ASN A 20 9.05 -10.02 17.76
C ASN A 20 8.53 -11.10 16.81
N LYS A 21 8.65 -12.39 17.18
CA LYS A 21 8.12 -13.51 16.38
C LYS A 21 6.59 -13.55 16.40
N LEU A 22 5.94 -13.20 17.51
CA LEU A 22 4.48 -13.07 17.62
C LEU A 22 3.95 -11.84 16.89
N PHE A 23 4.65 -10.71 16.91
CA PHE A 23 4.33 -9.53 16.10
C PHE A 23 4.50 -9.82 14.60
N HIS A 24 5.57 -10.55 14.24
CA HIS A 24 5.77 -10.99 12.88
C HIS A 24 4.69 -11.99 12.46
N PHE A 25 4.31 -12.93 13.33
CA PHE A 25 3.31 -13.96 13.07
C PHE A 25 1.86 -13.43 13.06
N SER A 26 1.54 -12.44 13.89
CA SER A 26 0.25 -11.72 13.86
C SER A 26 0.15 -10.85 12.60
N GLY A 27 1.26 -10.27 12.13
CA GLY A 27 1.36 -9.61 10.83
C GLY A 27 1.26 -10.57 9.64
N GLN A 28 1.73 -11.81 9.76
CA GLN A 28 1.62 -12.83 8.71
C GLN A 28 0.20 -13.39 8.57
N ARG A 29 -0.50 -13.68 9.69
CA ARG A 29 -1.89 -14.18 9.64
C ARG A 29 -2.88 -13.17 9.06
N THR A 30 -2.63 -11.87 9.21
CA THR A 30 -3.50 -10.83 8.62
C THR A 30 -3.27 -10.65 7.12
N LYS A 31 -2.06 -10.93 6.61
CA LYS A 31 -1.76 -10.93 5.16
C LYS A 31 -2.35 -12.13 4.41
N GLU A 32 -2.42 -13.31 5.04
CA GLU A 32 -2.92 -14.55 4.40
C GLU A 32 -4.43 -14.53 4.09
N LEU A 33 -5.21 -13.68 4.76
CA LEU A 33 -6.68 -13.64 4.60
C LEU A 33 -7.19 -12.63 3.55
N SER A 34 -6.32 -11.77 3.04
CA SER A 34 -6.71 -10.63 2.21
C SER A 34 -5.94 -10.60 0.90
N TYR A 35 -6.19 -11.56 0.01
CA TYR A 35 -5.91 -11.40 -1.44
C TYR A 35 -6.76 -10.30 -2.09
N THR A 36 -7.26 -9.37 -1.29
CA THR A 36 -8.24 -8.35 -1.62
C THR A 36 -7.51 -7.17 -2.20
N LEU A 37 -7.92 -6.76 -3.39
CA LEU A 37 -7.47 -5.51 -3.99
C LEU A 37 -8.01 -4.34 -3.17
N ARG A 38 -7.23 -3.26 -3.06
CA ARG A 38 -7.69 -1.99 -2.50
C ARG A 38 -8.03 -1.04 -3.63
N LEU A 39 -9.27 -0.59 -3.66
CA LEU A 39 -9.69 0.52 -4.52
C LEU A 39 -9.57 1.81 -3.69
N CYS A 40 -8.65 2.66 -4.08
CA CYS A 40 -8.36 3.92 -3.41
C CYS A 40 -8.96 5.05 -4.23
N HIS A 41 -9.83 5.85 -3.59
CA HIS A 41 -10.36 7.08 -4.16
C HIS A 41 -9.65 8.27 -3.51
N LEU A 42 -8.95 9.06 -4.32
CA LEU A 42 -8.15 10.19 -3.87
C LEU A 42 -8.78 11.48 -4.37
N HIS A 43 -8.89 12.45 -3.47
CA HIS A 43 -9.23 13.83 -3.79
C HIS A 43 -8.01 14.69 -3.61
N ALA A 44 -7.67 15.48 -4.62
CA ALA A 44 -6.48 16.31 -4.58
C ALA A 44 -6.69 17.42 -3.53
N THR A 45 -5.66 17.69 -2.76
CA THR A 45 -5.64 18.83 -1.83
C THR A 45 -4.85 19.96 -2.44
N ASN A 46 -5.30 21.19 -2.23
CA ASN A 46 -4.68 22.40 -2.79
C ASN A 46 -3.71 23.08 -1.81
N THR A 47 -3.28 22.40 -0.75
CA THR A 47 -2.42 23.01 0.26
C THR A 47 -1.51 21.97 0.90
N THR A 48 -0.21 22.15 0.75
CA THR A 48 0.84 21.41 1.47
C THR A 48 1.72 22.46 2.13
N ASP A 49 1.87 22.40 3.47
CA ASP A 49 2.70 23.33 4.24
C ASP A 49 2.45 24.83 3.96
N GLY A 50 1.17 25.20 3.82
CA GLY A 50 0.76 26.60 3.57
C GLY A 50 1.03 27.10 2.14
N LYS A 51 1.51 26.24 1.23
CA LYS A 51 1.69 26.57 -0.19
C LYS A 51 0.60 25.93 -1.05
N PRO A 52 0.08 26.64 -2.07
CA PRO A 52 -0.88 26.07 -3.00
C PRO A 52 -0.17 25.05 -3.90
N THR A 53 -0.39 23.76 -3.63
CA THR A 53 0.14 22.66 -4.45
C THR A 53 -0.92 21.57 -4.54
N ILE A 54 -1.28 21.19 -5.78
CA ILE A 54 -2.24 20.12 -6.04
C ILE A 54 -1.49 18.80 -5.95
N THR A 55 -1.73 18.03 -4.88
CA THR A 55 -1.06 16.74 -4.67
C THR A 55 -1.99 15.68 -4.11
N PHE A 56 -1.60 14.42 -4.32
CA PHE A 56 -2.17 13.26 -3.67
C PHE A 56 -1.26 12.69 -2.56
N GLY A 57 -0.01 13.18 -2.44
CA GLY A 57 0.97 12.76 -1.44
C GLY A 57 1.41 11.30 -1.54
N PHE A 58 1.69 10.82 -2.75
CA PHE A 58 2.34 9.53 -2.97
C PHE A 58 3.25 9.59 -4.20
N GLU A 59 4.20 8.67 -4.26
CA GLU A 59 5.12 8.50 -5.39
C GLU A 59 5.09 7.07 -5.92
N ILE A 60 5.43 6.91 -7.20
CA ILE A 60 5.56 5.61 -7.86
C ILE A 60 6.97 5.44 -8.43
N THR A 61 7.43 4.20 -8.49
CA THR A 61 8.67 3.78 -9.13
C THR A 61 8.42 2.70 -10.17
N GLU A 62 9.34 2.60 -11.14
CA GLU A 62 9.48 1.39 -11.94
C GLU A 62 10.23 0.34 -11.14
N ASP A 63 9.87 -0.93 -11.37
CA ASP A 63 10.57 -2.08 -10.84
C ASP A 63 10.87 -3.00 -12.03
N PRO A 64 12.13 -3.24 -12.41
CA PRO A 64 12.50 -4.04 -13.58
C PRO A 64 11.94 -5.47 -13.55
N ASP A 65 11.67 -6.01 -12.36
CA ASP A 65 11.12 -7.35 -12.18
C ASP A 65 9.59 -7.40 -12.36
N TYR A 66 8.94 -6.24 -12.49
CA TYR A 66 7.49 -6.10 -12.56
C TYR A 66 7.03 -5.33 -13.78
N GLU A 67 6.00 -5.88 -14.45
CA GLU A 67 5.28 -5.18 -15.52
C GLU A 67 4.34 -4.07 -15.00
N TYR A 68 4.45 -3.70 -13.72
CA TYR A 68 3.57 -2.79 -13.01
C TYR A 68 4.38 -1.78 -12.21
N PRO A 69 3.95 -0.50 -12.16
CA PRO A 69 4.50 0.47 -11.23
C PRO A 69 4.22 0.09 -9.77
N VAL A 70 5.11 0.49 -8.87
CA VAL A 70 4.99 0.23 -7.43
C VAL A 70 4.95 1.55 -6.68
N ILE A 71 4.12 1.65 -5.64
CA ILE A 71 4.10 2.79 -4.71
C ILE A 71 5.41 2.79 -3.89
N SER A 72 6.24 3.81 -4.08
CA SER A 72 7.54 3.96 -3.40
C SER A 72 7.45 4.78 -2.12
N HIS A 73 6.54 5.74 -2.08
CA HIS A 73 6.36 6.64 -0.95
C HIS A 73 4.89 7.02 -0.78
N VAL A 74 4.47 7.17 0.47
CA VAL A 74 3.16 7.72 0.85
C VAL A 74 3.41 8.72 1.98
N GLU A 75 3.00 9.96 1.76
CA GLU A 75 3.19 11.06 2.71
C GLU A 75 2.16 10.95 3.85
N ILE A 76 2.60 11.22 5.07
CA ILE A 76 1.74 11.17 6.27
C ILE A 76 0.68 12.28 6.20
N LYS A 77 -0.56 11.98 6.60
CA LYS A 77 -1.73 12.88 6.51
C LYS A 77 -2.04 13.34 5.08
N SER A 78 -1.58 12.62 4.07
CA SER A 78 -1.91 12.91 2.67
C SER A 78 -3.26 12.30 2.24
N PRO A 79 -3.83 12.73 1.10
CA PRO A 79 -4.94 12.02 0.46
C PRO A 79 -4.64 10.55 0.18
N GLY A 80 -3.40 10.23 -0.22
CA GLY A 80 -2.95 8.86 -0.50
C GLY A 80 -3.01 7.96 0.73
N GLU A 81 -2.47 8.43 1.86
CA GLU A 81 -2.53 7.68 3.13
C GLU A 81 -3.98 7.47 3.57
N ARG A 82 -4.81 8.52 3.53
CA ARG A 82 -6.23 8.43 3.91
C ARG A 82 -7.02 7.48 3.00
N ALA A 83 -6.65 7.38 1.73
CA ALA A 83 -7.26 6.45 0.78
C ALA A 83 -6.81 4.99 0.98
N GLY A 84 -5.86 4.73 1.89
CA GLY A 84 -5.37 3.39 2.22
C GLY A 84 -4.23 2.91 1.31
N LEU A 85 -3.51 3.82 0.65
CA LEU A 85 -2.27 3.46 -0.04
C LEU A 85 -1.19 3.05 0.95
N GLN A 86 -0.42 2.06 0.56
CA GLN A 86 0.73 1.58 1.32
C GLN A 86 1.97 1.55 0.44
N VAL A 87 3.13 1.77 1.05
CA VAL A 87 4.41 1.57 0.37
C VAL A 87 4.54 0.10 -0.01
N ARG A 88 5.11 -0.18 -1.20
CA ARG A 88 5.19 -1.51 -1.84
C ARG A 88 3.87 -2.01 -2.42
N ASP A 89 2.89 -1.14 -2.59
CA ASP A 89 1.69 -1.50 -3.34
C ASP A 89 1.97 -1.56 -4.84
N VAL A 90 1.56 -2.64 -5.49
CA VAL A 90 1.57 -2.78 -6.94
C VAL A 90 0.34 -2.07 -7.51
N LEU A 91 0.57 -1.10 -8.39
CA LEU A 91 -0.46 -0.31 -9.03
C LEU A 91 -1.01 -1.04 -10.25
N LEU A 92 -2.23 -1.58 -10.17
CA LEU A 92 -2.86 -2.40 -11.22
C LEU A 92 -3.70 -1.60 -12.22
N LYS A 93 -4.37 -0.54 -11.74
CA LYS A 93 -5.28 0.30 -12.53
C LYS A 93 -5.16 1.75 -12.07
N VAL A 94 -5.23 2.68 -13.02
CA VAL A 94 -5.40 4.12 -12.79
C VAL A 94 -6.65 4.58 -13.55
N ASN A 95 -7.64 5.08 -12.82
CA ASN A 95 -8.99 5.32 -13.28
C ASN A 95 -9.50 4.09 -14.04
N ASP A 96 -9.89 4.22 -15.31
CA ASP A 96 -10.39 3.11 -16.13
C ASP A 96 -9.33 2.37 -16.94
N ARG A 97 -8.04 2.59 -16.65
CA ARG A 97 -6.94 2.03 -17.45
C ARG A 97 -6.07 1.09 -16.63
N LYS A 98 -5.88 -0.13 -17.14
CA LYS A 98 -4.90 -1.08 -16.60
C LYS A 98 -3.49 -0.54 -16.83
N THR A 99 -2.60 -0.71 -15.85
CA THR A 99 -1.20 -0.27 -15.94
C THR A 99 -0.28 -1.34 -16.51
N LYS A 100 -0.70 -2.62 -16.52
CA LYS A 100 0.08 -3.73 -17.07
C LYS A 100 0.59 -3.41 -18.47
N GLY A 101 1.91 -3.43 -18.66
CA GLY A 101 2.55 -3.21 -19.96
C GLY A 101 2.43 -1.78 -20.50
N LEU A 102 1.89 -0.83 -19.73
CA LEU A 102 1.99 0.58 -20.09
C LEU A 102 3.38 1.11 -19.74
N LYS A 103 3.93 1.95 -20.63
CA LYS A 103 5.12 2.73 -20.31
C LYS A 103 4.87 3.57 -19.06
N PHE A 104 5.81 3.62 -18.13
CA PHE A 104 5.70 4.35 -16.87
C PHE A 104 5.31 5.81 -17.04
N GLU A 105 5.87 6.48 -18.05
CA GLU A 105 5.51 7.85 -18.40
C GLU A 105 4.02 8.03 -18.77
N LYS A 106 3.37 7.02 -19.36
CA LYS A 106 1.91 7.05 -19.59
C LYS A 106 1.13 6.95 -18.29
N VAL A 107 1.63 6.17 -17.32
CA VAL A 107 0.99 6.04 -16.00
C VAL A 107 1.12 7.35 -15.22
N LYS A 108 2.31 7.96 -15.19
CA LYS A 108 2.53 9.29 -14.59
C LYS A 108 1.59 10.34 -15.18
N LYS A 109 1.46 10.39 -16.51
CA LYS A 109 0.53 11.31 -17.19
C LYS A 109 -0.93 11.07 -16.80
N ALA A 110 -1.34 9.82 -16.59
CA ALA A 110 -2.70 9.51 -16.14
C ALA A 110 -2.95 9.98 -14.70
N ILE A 111 -1.97 9.83 -13.81
CA ILE A 111 -2.02 10.33 -12.42
C ILE A 111 -2.07 11.87 -12.42
N GLU A 112 -1.22 12.51 -13.23
CA GLU A 112 -1.17 13.97 -13.33
C GLU A 112 -2.48 14.55 -13.85
N LYS A 113 -3.10 13.90 -14.85
CA LYS A 113 -4.45 14.26 -15.28
C LYS A 113 -5.46 14.15 -14.13
N GLY A 114 -5.39 13.10 -13.32
CA GLY A 114 -6.24 12.96 -12.14
C GLY A 114 -6.05 14.09 -11.12
N LYS A 115 -4.83 14.61 -10.95
CA LYS A 115 -4.58 15.79 -10.10
C LYS A 115 -5.30 17.01 -10.65
N GLN A 116 -5.18 17.26 -11.97
CA GLN A 116 -5.87 18.38 -12.64
C GLN A 116 -7.40 18.26 -12.53
N ASP A 117 -7.93 17.05 -12.66
CA ASP A 117 -9.36 16.74 -12.52
C ASP A 117 -9.82 16.76 -11.04
N GLY A 118 -8.89 16.91 -10.08
CA GLY A 118 -9.13 16.92 -8.63
C GLY A 118 -9.48 15.56 -8.02
N ARG A 119 -9.53 14.50 -8.84
CA ARG A 119 -9.91 13.15 -8.42
C ARG A 119 -9.08 12.08 -9.12
N LEU A 120 -8.74 11.04 -8.38
CA LEU A 120 -8.01 9.89 -8.91
C LEU A 120 -8.53 8.61 -8.26
N GLU A 121 -8.87 7.63 -9.08
CA GLU A 121 -9.18 6.27 -8.62
C GLU A 121 -8.01 5.36 -8.99
N ILE A 122 -7.51 4.57 -8.04
CA ILE A 122 -6.45 3.59 -8.30
C ILE A 122 -6.75 2.27 -7.64
N LEU A 123 -6.41 1.19 -8.35
CA LEU A 123 -6.54 -0.18 -7.84
C LEU A 123 -5.16 -0.71 -7.53
N VAL A 124 -4.94 -1.09 -6.27
CA VAL A 124 -3.65 -1.54 -5.77
C VAL A 124 -3.74 -2.87 -5.03
N VAL A 125 -2.59 -3.52 -4.85
CA VAL A 125 -2.44 -4.72 -4.05
C VAL A 125 -1.05 -4.74 -3.42
N ASP A 126 -0.91 -5.26 -2.21
CA ASP A 126 0.39 -5.45 -1.58
C ASP A 126 1.28 -6.35 -2.46
N LYS A 127 2.56 -5.99 -2.62
CA LYS A 127 3.52 -6.74 -3.46
C LYS A 127 3.65 -8.21 -3.08
N GLU A 128 3.69 -8.56 -1.79
CA GLU A 128 3.79 -9.95 -1.36
C GLU A 128 2.52 -10.74 -1.72
N VAL A 129 1.35 -10.10 -1.61
CA VAL A 129 0.07 -10.67 -2.04
C VAL A 129 0.04 -10.87 -3.56
N PHE A 130 0.53 -9.89 -4.33
CA PHE A 130 0.65 -9.99 -5.77
C PHE A 130 1.54 -11.16 -6.19
N ASP A 131 2.72 -11.28 -5.60
CA ASP A 131 3.68 -12.34 -5.90
C ASP A 131 3.14 -13.72 -5.55
N TYR A 132 2.50 -13.83 -4.39
CA TYR A 132 1.85 -15.06 -3.97
C TYR A 132 0.75 -15.48 -4.96
N CYS A 133 -0.14 -14.57 -5.34
CA CYS A 133 -1.20 -14.86 -6.31
C CYS A 133 -0.63 -15.25 -7.67
N LYS A 134 0.40 -14.56 -8.15
CA LYS A 134 1.09 -14.85 -9.41
C LYS A 134 1.72 -16.26 -9.37
N ARG A 135 2.43 -16.60 -8.29
CA ARG A 135 3.11 -17.91 -8.13
C ARG A 135 2.14 -19.08 -7.96
N THR A 136 1.01 -18.85 -7.29
CA THR A 136 0.00 -19.90 -7.01
C THR A 136 -1.13 -19.95 -8.04
N ASN A 137 -1.09 -19.08 -9.06
CA ASN A 137 -2.16 -18.89 -10.04
C ASN A 137 -3.54 -18.64 -9.39
N LYS A 138 -3.55 -18.01 -8.21
CA LYS A 138 -4.78 -17.62 -7.51
C LYS A 138 -5.29 -16.29 -8.05
N LYS A 139 -6.61 -16.16 -8.16
CA LYS A 139 -7.25 -14.89 -8.51
C LYS A 139 -7.29 -13.97 -7.30
N PHE A 140 -7.09 -12.67 -7.54
CA PHE A 140 -7.34 -11.64 -6.53
C PHE A 140 -8.82 -11.62 -6.16
N LYS A 141 -9.11 -11.41 -4.88
CA LYS A 141 -10.44 -11.04 -4.42
C LYS A 141 -10.67 -9.58 -4.83
N GLN A 142 -11.76 -9.31 -5.53
CA GLN A 142 -12.12 -7.93 -5.83
C GLN A 142 -12.44 -7.20 -4.51
N PRO A 143 -12.24 -5.88 -4.43
CA PRO A 143 -12.67 -5.12 -3.27
C PRO A 143 -14.17 -5.34 -3.15
N ASP A 144 -14.65 -5.72 -1.96
CA ASP A 144 -16.08 -5.61 -1.67
C ASP A 144 -16.43 -4.14 -1.85
N ILE A 145 -17.15 -3.81 -2.93
CA ILE A 145 -17.73 -2.49 -3.13
C ILE A 145 -18.83 -2.37 -2.07
N LYS A 146 -18.43 -2.13 -0.82
CA LYS A 146 -19.33 -1.60 0.19
C LYS A 146 -19.59 -0.19 -0.27
N ILE A 147 -20.67 -0.02 -1.01
CA ILE A 147 -21.24 1.29 -1.31
C ILE A 147 -21.51 1.94 0.05
N LYS A 148 -20.52 2.64 0.59
CA LYS A 148 -20.73 3.63 1.64
C LYS A 148 -21.34 4.83 0.91
N HIS A 149 -22.60 4.67 0.54
CA HIS A 149 -23.50 5.81 0.58
C HIS A 149 -23.35 6.47 1.94
N ILE A 150 -23.53 7.78 1.94
CA ILE A 150 -23.61 8.69 3.09
C ILE A 150 -22.24 9.27 3.47
N PHE A 151 -21.78 10.24 2.68
CA PHE A 151 -21.47 11.53 3.27
C PHE A 151 -22.72 12.43 3.09
N PRO A 152 -23.18 13.12 4.16
CA PRO A 152 -24.32 14.03 4.10
C PRO A 152 -24.03 15.27 3.24
#